data_AF-A0A6L3XXK8-F1
#
_entry.id   AF-A0A6L3XXK8-F1
#
_cell.length_a   1.000
_cell.length_b   1.000
_cell.length_c   1.000
_cell.angle_alpha   90.00
_cell.angle_beta   90.00
_cell.angle_gamma   90.00
#
_symmetry.space_group_name_H-M   'P 1'
#
loop_
_entity.id
_entity.type
_entity.pdbx_description
1 polymer ?
#
loop_
_entity_poly.entity_id
_entity_poly.type
_entity_poly.pdbx_seq_one_letter_code
_entity_poly.pdbx_strand_id
1 'polypeptide(L)'
;QMGIRDSGWTADTQTPENRKQWQQTLDSMAALKPEHVIPGHYLGTPPAGTGAIDFTRRYLQQFEQALTADKASTGVINTMKKQWPNLAEASSLELSAKVNTGEMKW
;
A
#
# COMPACT_ATOMS: atom_id res chain seq x y z
N GLN A 1 -7.12 -15.53 4.38
CA GLN A 1 -5.85 -14.85 4.00
C GLN A 1 -6.24 -13.54 3.37
N MET A 2 -5.82 -12.38 3.91
CA MET A 2 -6.24 -11.08 3.35
C MET A 2 -5.36 -10.74 2.15
N GLY A 3 -5.91 -10.89 0.94
CA GLY A 3 -5.24 -10.57 -0.30
C GLY A 3 -5.76 -9.24 -0.84
N ILE A 4 -5.42 -8.13 -0.19
CA ILE A 4 -5.52 -6.85 -0.90
C ILE A 4 -4.44 -6.89 -1.97
N ARG A 5 -4.90 -6.79 -3.21
CA ARG A 5 -4.01 -6.52 -4.34
C ARG A 5 -3.55 -5.08 -4.15
N ASP A 6 -2.25 -4.82 -4.13
CA ASP A 6 -1.76 -3.46 -4.36
C ASP A 6 -2.23 -3.11 -5.78
N SER A 7 -3.40 -2.50 -5.87
CA SER A 7 -3.85 -1.80 -7.07
C SER A 7 -2.91 -0.63 -7.17
N GLY A 8 -2.23 -0.44 -8.31
CA GLY A 8 -1.09 0.47 -8.55
C GLY A 8 -1.15 1.94 -8.08
N TRP A 9 -2.10 2.32 -7.25
CA TRP A 9 -2.19 3.54 -6.46
C TRP A 9 -0.88 3.98 -5.82
N THR A 10 -0.06 3.04 -5.36
CA THR A 10 1.24 3.42 -4.80
C THR A 10 2.17 3.98 -5.88
N ALA A 11 2.10 3.48 -7.12
CA ALA A 11 2.75 4.09 -8.28
C ALA A 11 2.09 5.42 -8.69
N ASP A 12 0.77 5.56 -8.58
CA ASP A 12 0.06 6.83 -8.84
C ASP A 12 0.41 7.95 -7.83
N THR A 13 0.83 7.59 -6.61
CA THR A 13 1.14 8.53 -5.52
C THR A 13 2.64 8.82 -5.42
N GLN A 14 3.20 9.43 -6.45
CA GLN A 14 4.66 9.58 -6.64
C GLN A 14 5.35 10.52 -5.63
N THR A 15 4.62 11.49 -5.06
CA THR A 15 5.18 12.47 -4.11
C THR A 15 4.90 12.07 -2.67
N PRO A 16 5.80 12.41 -1.71
CA PRO A 16 5.53 12.18 -0.29
C PRO A 16 4.22 12.82 0.19
N GLU A 17 3.88 14.00 -0.35
CA GLU A 17 2.62 14.69 -0.02
C GLU A 17 1.41 13.90 -0.50
N ASN A 18 1.40 13.37 -1.72
CA ASN A 18 0.30 12.54 -2.22
C ASN A 18 0.11 11.27 -1.38
N ARG A 19 1.22 10.62 -0.99
CA ARG A 19 1.16 9.42 -0.13
C ARG A 19 0.65 9.75 1.27
N LYS A 20 1.03 10.90 1.82
CA LYS A 20 0.52 11.38 3.11
C LYS A 20 -0.98 11.68 3.04
N GLN A 21 -1.44 12.36 2.00
CA GLN A 21 -2.86 12.65 1.79
C GLN A 21 -3.69 11.36 1.66
N TRP A 22 -3.12 10.34 1.01
CA TRP A 22 -3.76 9.04 0.92
C TRP A 22 -3.91 8.35 2.28
N GLN A 23 -2.87 8.36 3.11
CA GLN A 23 -2.98 7.90 4.49
C GLN A 23 -4.05 8.66 5.27
N GLN A 24 -4.09 10.00 5.16
CA GLN A 24 -5.11 10.83 5.83
C GLN A 24 -6.54 10.52 5.36
N THR A 25 -6.72 10.16 4.09
CA THR A 25 -8.02 9.73 3.56
C THR A 25 -8.46 8.44 4.24
N LEU A 26 -7.58 7.45 4.33
CA LEU A 26 -7.87 6.19 5.03
C LEU A 26 -8.12 6.40 6.52
N ASP A 27 -7.40 7.32 7.16
CA ASP A 27 -7.62 7.73 8.55
C ASP A 27 -9.03 8.31 8.74
N SER A 28 -9.44 9.19 7.83
CA SER A 28 -10.77 9.80 7.84
C SER A 28 -11.88 8.76 7.62
N MET A 29 -11.67 7.80 6.71
CA MET A 29 -12.61 6.69 6.50
C MET A 29 -12.74 5.82 7.75
N ALA A 30 -11.64 5.49 8.42
CA ALA A 30 -11.67 4.71 9.66
C ALA A 30 -12.38 5.45 10.80
N ALA A 31 -12.21 6.78 10.89
CA ALA A 31 -12.84 7.60 11.93
C ALA A 31 -14.38 7.63 11.84
N LEU A 32 -14.94 7.34 10.67
CA LEU A 32 -16.40 7.21 10.47
C LEU A 32 -16.97 5.91 11.07
N LYS A 33 -16.14 5.01 11.59
CA LYS A 33 -16.53 3.71 12.17
C LYS A 33 -17.45 2.91 11.23
N PRO A 34 -17.01 2.63 9.98
CA PRO A 34 -17.85 1.94 9.01
C PRO A 34 -18.17 0.51 9.49
N GLU A 35 -19.44 0.13 9.36
CA GLU A 35 -19.88 -1.26 9.59
C GLU A 35 -19.35 -2.20 8.50
N HIS A 36 -19.24 -1.69 7.26
CA HIS A 36 -18.76 -2.41 6.10
C HIS A 36 -17.81 -1.56 5.26
N VAL A 37 -16.72 -2.17 4.81
CA VAL A 37 -15.83 -1.63 3.78
C VAL A 37 -15.80 -2.63 2.63
N ILE A 38 -16.18 -2.17 1.44
CA ILE A 38 -16.17 -3.00 0.22
C ILE A 38 -14.96 -2.57 -0.63
N PRO A 39 -13.84 -3.30 -0.57
CA PRO A 39 -12.67 -2.99 -1.38
C PRO A 39 -12.91 -3.30 -2.86
N GLY A 40 -12.48 -2.40 -3.75
CA GLY A 40 -12.61 -2.59 -5.21
C GLY A 40 -11.69 -3.69 -5.77
N HIS A 41 -10.51 -3.90 -5.17
CA HIS A 41 -9.54 -4.92 -5.58
C HIS A 41 -9.16 -5.81 -4.38
N TYR A 42 -9.86 -6.94 -4.23
CA TYR A 42 -9.64 -7.86 -3.13
C TYR A 42 -9.78 -9.31 -3.59
N LEU A 43 -8.91 -10.18 -3.08
CA LEU A 43 -8.95 -11.62 -3.32
C LEU A 43 -9.67 -12.35 -2.19
N GLY A 44 -10.72 -13.09 -2.54
CA GLY A 44 -11.52 -13.86 -1.59
C GLY A 44 -12.54 -13.00 -0.84
N THR A 45 -12.86 -13.38 0.39
CA THR A 45 -13.86 -12.67 1.21
C THR A 45 -13.25 -11.44 1.87
N PRO A 46 -13.77 -10.22 1.59
CA PRO A 46 -13.35 -9.01 2.28
C PRO A 46 -13.48 -9.15 3.80
N PRO A 47 -12.57 -8.54 4.58
CA PRO A 47 -12.71 -8.54 6.02
C PRO A 47 -13.95 -7.75 6.45
N ALA A 48 -14.56 -8.15 7.56
CA ALA A 48 -15.63 -7.38 8.18
C ALA A 48 -15.10 -6.05 8.74
N GLY A 49 -15.99 -5.06 8.90
CA GLY A 49 -15.66 -3.76 9.50
C GLY A 49 -14.53 -3.04 8.75
N THR A 50 -13.55 -2.55 9.51
CA THR A 50 -12.44 -1.72 9.02
C THR A 50 -11.24 -2.50 8.48
N GLY A 51 -11.27 -3.83 8.48
CA GLY A 51 -10.05 -4.63 8.24
C GLY A 51 -9.37 -4.34 6.90
N ALA A 52 -10.12 -3.93 5.87
CA ALA A 52 -9.53 -3.54 4.59
C ALA A 52 -8.81 -2.19 4.67
N ILE A 53 -9.34 -1.23 5.42
CA ILE A 53 -8.69 0.06 5.69
C ILE A 53 -7.43 -0.18 6.51
N ASP A 54 -7.52 -0.99 7.57
CA ASP A 54 -6.40 -1.26 8.48
C ASP A 54 -5.22 -1.94 7.76
N PHE A 55 -5.53 -2.90 6.88
CA PHE A 55 -4.53 -3.50 6.00
C PHE A 55 -3.82 -2.44 5.15
N THR A 56 -4.59 -1.65 4.40
CA THR A 56 -4.03 -0.69 3.44
C THR A 56 -3.21 0.38 4.15
N ARG A 57 -3.69 0.91 5.29
CA ARG A 57 -2.94 1.87 6.10
C ARG A 57 -1.60 1.31 6.56
N ARG A 58 -1.59 0.10 7.10
CA ARG A 58 -0.37 -0.54 7.57
C ARG A 58 0.61 -0.79 6.42
N TYR A 59 0.12 -1.21 5.26
CA TYR A 59 0.96 -1.39 4.07
C TYR A 59 1.63 -0.07 3.65
N LEU A 60 0.86 1.01 3.51
CA LEU A 60 1.37 2.31 3.07
C LEU A 60 2.36 2.94 4.07
N GLN A 61 2.10 2.79 5.37
CA GLN A 61 3.02 3.26 6.41
C GLN A 61 4.38 2.55 6.32
N GLN A 62 4.36 1.23 6.13
CA GLN A 62 5.58 0.44 5.96
C GLN A 62 6.30 0.77 4.64
N PHE A 63 5.55 0.99 3.56
CA PHE A 63 6.11 1.40 2.28
C PHE A 63 6.80 2.76 2.38
N GLU A 64 6.21 3.75 3.05
CA GLU A 64 6.83 5.06 3.28
C GLU A 64 8.11 4.94 4.13
N GLN A 65 8.11 4.08 5.14
CA GLN A 65 9.30 3.80 5.95
C GLN A 65 10.43 3.19 5.10
N ALA A 66 10.09 2.23 4.22
CA ALA A 66 11.04 1.63 3.30
C ALA A 66 11.60 2.65 2.30
N LEU A 67 10.78 3.52 1.72
CA LEU A 67 11.21 4.61 0.83
C LEU A 67 12.12 5.63 1.53
N THR A 68 11.90 5.87 2.83
CA THR A 68 12.74 6.77 3.62
C THR A 68 14.10 6.14 3.90
N ALA A 69 14.14 4.83 4.13
CA ALA A 69 15.35 4.07 4.46
C ALA A 69 16.23 3.75 3.24
N ASP A 70 15.63 3.53 2.07
CA ASP A 70 16.31 3.08 0.86
C ASP A 70 16.10 4.03 -0.32
N LYS A 71 17.18 4.39 -1.01
CA LYS A 71 17.12 5.23 -2.22
C LYS A 71 16.89 4.45 -3.51
N ALA A 72 16.99 3.12 -3.46
CA ALA A 72 16.82 2.24 -4.61
C ALA A 72 15.63 1.29 -4.41
N SER A 73 14.92 1.01 -5.49
CA SER A 73 13.70 0.20 -5.51
C SER A 73 13.95 -1.19 -4.96
N THR A 74 15.13 -1.76 -5.20
CA THR A 74 15.53 -3.08 -4.71
C THR A 74 15.54 -3.15 -3.18
N GLY A 75 15.99 -2.10 -2.50
CA GLY A 75 15.94 -2.01 -1.03
C GLY A 75 14.50 -1.98 -0.51
N VAL A 76 13.67 -1.13 -1.12
CA VAL A 76 12.24 -1.01 -0.82
C VAL A 76 11.51 -2.35 -1.01
N ILE A 77 11.71 -3.00 -2.16
CA ILE A 77 11.10 -4.29 -2.51
C ILE A 77 11.53 -5.36 -1.51
N ASN A 78 12.81 -5.43 -1.16
CA ASN A 78 13.33 -6.42 -0.21
C ASN A 78 12.75 -6.23 1.18
N THR A 79 12.68 -4.99 1.66
CA THR A 79 12.08 -4.65 2.96
C THR A 79 10.61 -5.03 2.98
N MET A 80 9.85 -4.65 1.95
CA MET A 80 8.41 -4.94 1.88
C MET A 80 8.12 -6.44 1.73
N LYS A 81 8.89 -7.19 0.91
CA LYS A 81 8.73 -8.65 0.79
C LYS A 81 9.00 -9.40 2.10
N LYS A 82 9.93 -8.91 2.94
CA LYS A 82 10.18 -9.48 4.28
C LYS A 82 9.00 -9.25 5.23
N GLN A 83 8.39 -8.07 5.19
CA GLN A 83 7.27 -7.72 6.06
C GLN A 83 5.94 -8.32 5.58
N TRP A 84 5.80 -8.52 4.27
CA TRP A 84 4.59 -9.00 3.60
C TRP A 84 4.90 -10.22 2.71
N PRO A 85 5.36 -11.36 3.29
CA PRO A 85 5.79 -12.52 2.51
C PRO A 85 4.68 -13.18 1.68
N ASN A 86 3.42 -12.90 2.02
CA ASN A 86 2.23 -13.44 1.35
C ASN A 86 1.48 -12.38 0.52
N LEU A 87 2.14 -11.27 0.15
CA LEU A 87 1.53 -10.25 -0.70
C LEU A 87 1.22 -10.85 -2.08
N ALA A 88 -0.06 -10.80 -2.48
CA ALA A 88 -0.51 -11.49 -3.69
C ALA A 88 -0.01 -10.86 -5.00
N GLU A 89 0.29 -9.56 -5.02
CA GLU A 89 0.67 -8.81 -6.23
C GLU A 89 2.09 -8.23 -6.10
N ALA A 90 3.10 -9.10 -6.12
CA ALA A 90 4.50 -8.68 -6.05
C ALA A 90 4.91 -7.76 -7.21
N SER A 91 4.30 -7.91 -8.39
CA SER A 91 4.54 -7.05 -9.57
C SER A 91 4.14 -5.60 -9.32
N SER A 92 3.03 -5.34 -8.60
CA SER A 92 2.63 -3.98 -8.24
C SER A 92 3.62 -3.34 -7.26
N LEU A 93 4.09 -4.10 -6.27
CA LEU A 93 5.15 -3.62 -5.37
C LEU A 93 6.41 -3.21 -6.15
N GLU A 94 6.84 -4.03 -7.12
CA GLU A 94 8.04 -3.76 -7.93
C GLU A 94 7.90 -2.51 -8.78
N LEU A 95 6.73 -2.33 -9.41
CA LEU A 95 6.39 -1.14 -10.18
C LEU A 95 6.36 0.12 -9.29
N SER A 96 5.60 0.06 -8.20
CA SER A 96 5.45 1.15 -7.24
C SER A 96 6.78 1.57 -6.65
N ALA A 97 7.67 0.63 -6.31
CA ALA A 97 9.00 0.93 -5.81
C ALA A 97 9.84 1.67 -6.85
N LYS A 98 9.90 1.19 -8.11
CA LYS A 98 10.68 1.84 -9.18
C LYS A 98 10.18 3.26 -9.49
N VAL A 99 8.87 3.46 -9.50
CA VAL A 99 8.27 4.78 -9.73
C VAL A 99 8.62 5.72 -8.57
N ASN A 100 8.45 5.29 -7.32
CA ASN A 100 8.67 6.16 -6.16
C ASN A 100 10.15 6.41 -5.83
N THR A 101 11.07 5.59 -6.35
CA THR A 101 12.53 5.88 -6.30
C THR A 101 13.05 6.61 -7.54
N GLY A 102 12.18 6.89 -8.53
CA GLY A 102 12.53 7.62 -9.74
C GLY A 102 13.29 6.80 -10.80
N GLU A 103 13.39 5.48 -10.62
CA GLU A 103 14.01 4.56 -11.58
C GLU A 103 13.13 4.30 -12.81
N MET A 104 11.83 4.57 -12.69
CA MET A 104 10.85 4.44 -13.76
C MET A 104 9.93 5.66 -13.79
N LYS A 105 9.63 6.17 -14.98
CA LYS A 105 8.55 7.14 -15.15
C LYS A 105 7.23 6.41 -15.22
N TRP A 106 6.25 6.91 -14.47
CA TRP A 106 4.87 6.47 -14.49
C TRP A 106 4.08 7.25 -15.54
#